data_AF-A0A9Q0XCC7-F1
#
_entry.id   AF-A0A9Q0XCC7-F1
#
_cell.length_a   1.000
_cell.length_b   1.000
_cell.length_c   1.000
_cell.angle_alpha   90.00
_cell.angle_beta   90.00
_cell.angle_gamma   90.00
#
_symmetry.space_group_name_H-M   'P 1'
#
loop_
_entity.id
_entity.type
_entity.pdbx_description
1 polymer ?
#
loop_
_entity_poly.entity_id
_entity_poly.type
_entity_poly.pdbx_seq_one_letter_code
_entity_poly.pdbx_strand_id
1 'polypeptide(L)'
;MSSSVRSATASSVPHQVIDWFLRRRRKRMQMISLTAKIHFMLDVVICCQDALERGEDHLGVLYPKTAILRVVLEVMKELDQLQNPENLSLVIRAIYYLSQIKPSTPRDMETHLLDLVLQAISKLEEPEDDPAGQASYNNMRADLPHLLQGLWEEEPSSAHLLSILNHLRVWIHSPKGQERAWAMETMAAFLRNSTALPDFHLPELVLQLKGLLTDIGICVTDAKEEVRPYAREILRHLCPLLPSRKEEILIEDLEEEEEEETEEEEEMEETEKTEETEEG
;
A
#
# COMPACT_ATOMS: atom_id res chain seq x y z
N MET A 1 5.44 -23.11 -52.24
CA MET A 1 6.61 -23.64 -51.52
C MET A 1 6.94 -22.60 -50.45
N SER A 2 6.21 -22.50 -49.34
CA SER A 2 6.10 -23.44 -48.22
C SER A 2 7.47 -23.83 -47.65
N SER A 3 7.92 -23.08 -46.65
CA SER A 3 8.71 -23.53 -45.50
C SER A 3 8.95 -22.31 -44.60
N SER A 4 8.93 -22.37 -43.28
CA SER A 4 8.41 -23.35 -42.34
C SER A 4 8.39 -22.65 -41.00
N VAL A 5 7.24 -22.71 -40.34
CA VAL A 5 7.02 -22.26 -38.96
C VAL A 5 7.98 -23.02 -38.04
N ARG A 6 8.73 -22.29 -37.23
CA ARG A 6 9.21 -22.79 -35.92
C ARG A 6 8.82 -21.77 -34.86
N SER A 7 7.54 -21.83 -34.50
CA SER A 7 7.06 -21.47 -33.17
C SER A 7 7.75 -22.42 -32.19
N ALA A 8 8.76 -21.90 -31.49
CA ALA A 8 9.36 -22.57 -30.36
C ALA A 8 8.44 -22.32 -29.16
N THR A 9 7.55 -23.29 -28.94
CA THR A 9 7.04 -23.76 -27.65
C THR A 9 7.13 -22.77 -26.49
N ALA A 10 5.98 -22.17 -26.16
CA ALA A 10 5.69 -21.68 -24.83
C ALA A 10 6.08 -22.76 -23.81
N SER A 11 7.08 -22.45 -22.98
CA SER A 11 7.42 -23.25 -21.81
C SER A 11 6.29 -23.09 -20.80
N SER A 12 5.24 -23.90 -20.92
CA SER A 12 4.22 -24.01 -19.88
C SER A 12 4.87 -24.77 -18.71
N VAL A 13 5.49 -24.04 -17.79
CA VAL A 13 5.78 -24.61 -16.46
C VAL A 13 4.41 -24.85 -15.83
N PRO A 14 4.01 -26.09 -15.54
CA PRO A 14 2.77 -26.30 -14.83
C PRO A 14 3.03 -25.84 -13.40
N HIS A 15 2.39 -24.74 -12.99
CA HIS A 15 2.43 -24.18 -11.63
C HIS A 15 1.68 -25.10 -10.65
N GLN A 16 2.15 -26.34 -10.52
CA GLN A 16 1.55 -27.42 -9.74
C GLN A 16 1.44 -27.06 -8.26
N VAL A 17 2.32 -26.18 -7.77
CA VAL A 17 2.30 -25.75 -6.36
C VAL A 17 1.12 -24.79 -6.13
N ILE A 18 0.88 -23.81 -6.99
CA ILE A 18 -0.29 -22.93 -6.87
C ILE A 18 -1.58 -23.75 -6.90
N ASP A 19 -1.73 -24.66 -7.87
CA ASP A 19 -2.91 -25.53 -7.96
C ASP A 19 -3.07 -26.42 -6.71
N TRP A 20 -1.97 -26.95 -6.18
CA TRP A 20 -1.99 -27.72 -4.93
C TRP A 20 -2.43 -26.90 -3.72
N PHE A 21 -1.98 -25.65 -3.61
CA PHE A 21 -2.37 -24.73 -2.54
C PHE A 21 -3.84 -24.32 -2.65
N LEU A 22 -4.31 -23.97 -3.85
CA LEU A 22 -5.69 -23.55 -4.09
C LEU A 22 -6.71 -24.66 -3.76
N ARG A 23 -6.35 -25.93 -3.93
CA ARG A 23 -7.23 -27.07 -3.61
C ARG A 23 -7.30 -27.40 -2.11
N ARG A 24 -6.45 -26.81 -1.27
CA ARG A 24 -6.29 -27.22 0.13
C ARG A 24 -7.13 -26.34 1.07
N ARG A 25 -7.80 -26.95 2.04
CA ARG A 25 -8.64 -26.23 3.02
C ARG A 25 -7.80 -25.56 4.12
N ARG A 26 -8.25 -24.38 4.58
CA ARG A 26 -7.65 -23.51 5.62
C ARG A 26 -7.04 -24.25 6.82
N LYS A 27 -7.75 -25.24 7.40
CA LYS A 27 -7.28 -26.02 8.57
C LYS A 27 -6.02 -26.87 8.32
N ARG A 28 -5.57 -26.99 7.06
CA ARG A 28 -4.35 -27.73 6.69
C ARG A 28 -3.16 -26.83 6.37
N MET A 29 -3.31 -25.49 6.41
CA MET A 29 -2.24 -24.54 6.04
C MET A 29 -1.05 -24.61 7.01
N GLN A 30 -1.35 -24.72 8.32
CA GLN A 30 -0.35 -24.82 9.40
C GLN A 30 0.53 -26.08 9.33
N MET A 31 0.09 -27.10 8.59
CA MET A 31 0.85 -28.34 8.39
C MET A 31 1.67 -28.34 7.10
N ILE A 32 1.66 -27.22 6.35
CA ILE A 32 2.45 -27.07 5.13
C ILE A 32 3.87 -26.67 5.52
N SER A 33 4.86 -27.34 4.94
CA SER A 33 6.27 -27.02 5.20
C SER A 33 6.60 -25.60 4.76
N LEU A 34 7.53 -24.95 5.46
CA LEU A 34 8.06 -23.64 5.08
C LEU A 34 8.56 -23.64 3.62
N THR A 35 9.26 -24.69 3.19
CA THR A 35 9.72 -24.85 1.81
C THR A 35 8.58 -24.77 0.78
N ALA A 36 7.44 -25.43 1.05
CA ALA A 36 6.30 -25.37 0.16
C ALA A 36 5.66 -23.97 0.11
N LYS A 37 5.65 -23.24 1.23
CA LYS A 37 5.16 -21.85 1.28
C LYS A 37 6.07 -20.90 0.49
N ILE A 38 7.39 -21.07 0.60
CA ILE A 38 8.37 -20.30 -0.17
C ILE A 38 8.20 -20.59 -1.67
N HIS A 39 8.10 -21.87 -2.05
CA HIS A 39 7.86 -22.25 -3.45
C HIS A 39 6.54 -21.69 -3.98
N PHE A 40 5.49 -21.65 -3.16
CA PHE A 40 4.25 -21.01 -3.54
C PHE A 40 4.43 -19.52 -3.84
N MET A 41 5.10 -18.76 -2.96
CA MET A 41 5.36 -17.33 -3.22
C MET A 41 6.21 -17.13 -4.48
N LEU A 42 7.20 -17.99 -4.70
CA LEU A 42 8.03 -17.96 -5.90
C LEU A 42 7.22 -18.24 -7.17
N ASP A 43 6.36 -19.26 -7.16
CA ASP A 43 5.49 -19.56 -8.29
C ASP A 43 4.53 -18.40 -8.58
N VAL A 44 4.02 -17.71 -7.56
CA VAL A 44 3.18 -16.52 -7.73
C VAL A 44 3.95 -15.41 -8.45
N VAL A 45 5.17 -15.12 -8.02
CA VAL A 45 6.04 -14.14 -8.68
C VAL A 45 6.25 -14.51 -10.15
N ILE A 46 6.66 -15.75 -10.42
CA ILE A 46 6.94 -16.23 -11.79
C ILE A 46 5.67 -16.15 -12.65
N CYS A 47 4.53 -16.62 -12.16
CA CYS A 47 3.25 -16.55 -12.88
C CYS A 47 2.89 -15.13 -13.32
N CYS A 48 3.01 -14.17 -12.40
CA CYS A 48 2.64 -12.79 -12.67
C CYS A 48 3.65 -12.16 -13.63
N GLN A 49 4.95 -12.39 -13.44
CA GLN A 49 5.99 -11.94 -14.37
C GLN A 49 5.76 -12.49 -15.78
N ASP A 50 5.55 -13.81 -15.91
CA ASP A 50 5.28 -14.47 -17.17
C ASP A 50 4.03 -13.90 -17.87
N ALA A 51 2.98 -13.56 -17.12
CA ALA A 51 1.79 -12.90 -17.66
C ALA A 51 2.11 -11.48 -18.17
N LEU A 52 2.80 -10.67 -17.36
CA LEU A 52 3.19 -9.31 -17.72
C LEU A 52 4.14 -9.28 -18.93
N GLU A 53 5.08 -10.22 -19.02
CA GLU A 53 5.99 -10.38 -20.18
C GLU A 53 5.24 -10.73 -21.48
N ARG A 54 4.10 -11.43 -21.36
CA ARG A 54 3.19 -11.68 -22.49
C ARG A 54 2.26 -10.49 -22.80
N GLY A 55 2.31 -9.43 -22.01
CA GLY A 55 1.38 -8.29 -22.11
C GLY A 55 -0.01 -8.61 -21.59
N GLU A 56 -0.17 -9.66 -20.79
CA GLU A 56 -1.42 -10.01 -20.11
C GLU A 56 -1.51 -9.25 -18.79
N ASP A 57 -2.68 -8.67 -18.52
CA ASP A 57 -2.99 -8.00 -17.26
C ASP A 57 -3.83 -8.88 -16.33
N HIS A 58 -3.95 -10.18 -16.61
CA HIS A 58 -4.76 -11.11 -15.84
C HIS A 58 -4.06 -12.47 -15.75
N LEU A 59 -4.26 -13.15 -14.63
CA LEU A 59 -3.87 -14.55 -14.52
C LEU A 59 -4.91 -15.43 -15.22
N GLY A 60 -4.47 -16.56 -15.79
CA GLY A 60 -5.36 -17.49 -16.48
C GLY A 60 -6.53 -17.95 -15.60
N VAL A 61 -7.63 -18.40 -16.23
CA VAL A 61 -8.92 -18.74 -15.58
C VAL A 61 -8.80 -19.72 -14.39
N LEU A 62 -7.76 -20.57 -14.39
CA LEU A 62 -7.49 -21.52 -13.31
C LEU A 62 -6.96 -20.89 -12.03
N TYR A 63 -6.51 -19.63 -12.08
CA TYR A 63 -5.79 -18.93 -11.02
C TYR A 63 -6.37 -17.53 -10.77
N PRO A 64 -7.61 -17.40 -10.29
CA PRO A 64 -8.17 -16.08 -9.99
C PRO A 64 -7.31 -15.37 -8.94
N LYS A 65 -6.89 -14.13 -9.22
CA LYS A 65 -6.03 -13.29 -8.34
C LYS A 65 -6.53 -13.27 -6.91
N THR A 66 -7.84 -13.12 -6.69
CA THR A 66 -8.44 -13.09 -5.36
C THR A 66 -8.26 -14.39 -4.57
N ALA A 67 -8.23 -15.55 -5.23
CA ALA A 67 -7.95 -16.82 -4.57
C ALA A 67 -6.47 -16.95 -4.20
N ILE A 68 -5.57 -16.49 -5.07
CA ILE A 68 -4.13 -16.44 -4.77
C ILE A 68 -3.86 -15.50 -3.59
N LEU A 69 -4.39 -14.28 -3.62
CA LEU A 69 -4.25 -13.32 -2.52
C LEU A 69 -4.72 -13.89 -1.17
N ARG A 70 -5.81 -14.67 -1.17
CA ARG A 70 -6.27 -15.35 0.06
C ARG A 70 -5.26 -16.36 0.57
N VAL A 71 -4.61 -17.12 -0.31
CA VAL A 71 -3.56 -18.06 0.09
C VAL A 71 -2.32 -17.30 0.56
N VAL A 72 -1.91 -16.24 -0.13
CA VAL A 72 -0.80 -15.35 0.27
C VAL A 72 -1.04 -14.83 1.69
N LEU A 73 -2.22 -14.28 1.96
CA LEU A 73 -2.61 -13.82 3.29
C LEU A 73 -2.50 -14.90 4.37
N GLU A 74 -2.88 -16.14 4.07
CA GLU A 74 -2.83 -17.21 5.06
C GLU A 74 -1.40 -17.72 5.28
N VAL A 75 -0.57 -17.76 4.23
CA VAL A 75 0.88 -18.01 4.36
C VAL A 75 1.52 -16.94 5.23
N MET A 76 1.13 -15.67 5.01
CA MET A 76 1.53 -14.52 5.81
C MET A 76 0.85 -14.44 7.18
N LYS A 77 -0.07 -15.32 7.58
CA LYS A 77 -0.49 -15.38 8.99
C LYS A 77 0.48 -16.23 9.81
N GLU A 78 1.33 -16.98 9.14
CA GLU A 78 2.36 -17.83 9.74
C GLU A 78 3.74 -17.14 9.69
N LEU A 79 3.75 -15.79 9.85
CA LEU A 79 4.94 -14.90 9.73
C LEU A 79 6.12 -15.31 10.59
N ASP A 80 5.88 -15.93 11.73
CA ASP A 80 6.97 -16.35 12.61
C ASP A 80 7.90 -17.37 11.94
N GLN A 81 7.43 -18.03 10.87
CA GLN A 81 8.24 -18.93 10.05
C GLN A 81 8.93 -18.24 8.86
N LEU A 82 8.57 -16.98 8.57
CA LEU A 82 9.07 -16.18 7.45
C LEU A 82 10.05 -15.08 7.92
N GLN A 83 10.53 -15.14 9.17
CA GLN A 83 11.43 -14.16 9.81
C GLN A 83 12.87 -14.17 9.26
N ASN A 84 13.04 -14.24 7.94
CA ASN A 84 14.30 -13.97 7.27
C ASN A 84 14.03 -12.90 6.19
N PRO A 85 14.90 -11.88 6.07
CA PRO A 85 14.79 -10.85 5.04
C PRO A 85 14.55 -11.36 3.61
N GLU A 86 15.16 -12.47 3.20
CA GLU A 86 14.98 -13.05 1.85
C GLU A 86 13.56 -13.53 1.61
N ASN A 87 12.98 -14.23 2.59
CA ASN A 87 11.62 -14.71 2.51
C ASN A 87 10.64 -13.54 2.49
N LEU A 88 10.91 -12.49 3.27
CA LEU A 88 10.06 -11.31 3.32
C LEU A 88 10.15 -10.49 2.02
N SER A 89 11.34 -10.32 1.44
CA SER A 89 11.52 -9.76 0.09
C SER A 89 10.70 -10.54 -0.95
N LEU A 90 10.73 -11.88 -0.90
CA LEU A 90 9.91 -12.70 -1.81
C LEU A 90 8.41 -12.45 -1.63
N VAL A 91 7.93 -12.32 -0.39
CA VAL A 91 6.53 -11.98 -0.09
C VAL A 91 6.17 -10.60 -0.63
N ILE A 92 6.99 -9.59 -0.36
CA ILE A 92 6.78 -8.21 -0.84
C ILE A 92 6.70 -8.19 -2.36
N ARG A 93 7.62 -8.89 -3.05
CA ARG A 93 7.61 -9.04 -4.51
C ARG A 93 6.38 -9.77 -5.03
N ALA A 94 5.94 -10.83 -4.35
CA ALA A 94 4.72 -11.56 -4.74
C ALA A 94 3.49 -10.66 -4.70
N ILE A 95 3.35 -9.84 -3.64
CA ILE A 95 2.24 -8.90 -3.51
C ILE A 95 2.36 -7.80 -4.57
N TYR A 96 3.57 -7.24 -4.78
CA TYR A 96 3.82 -6.26 -5.83
C TYR A 96 3.42 -6.78 -7.21
N TYR A 97 3.86 -7.98 -7.61
CA TYR A 97 3.48 -8.50 -8.92
C TYR A 97 2.00 -8.83 -9.02
N LEU A 98 1.36 -9.26 -7.93
CA LEU A 98 -0.09 -9.42 -7.90
C LEU A 98 -0.82 -8.08 -8.05
N SER A 99 -0.26 -6.98 -7.54
CA SER A 99 -0.85 -5.66 -7.69
C SER A 99 -0.93 -5.26 -9.17
N GLN A 100 0.06 -5.65 -9.97
CA GLN A 100 0.11 -5.39 -11.41
C GLN A 100 -0.89 -6.23 -12.24
N ILE A 101 -1.58 -7.21 -11.63
CA ILE A 101 -2.56 -8.08 -12.27
C ILE A 101 -3.98 -7.62 -11.90
N LYS A 102 -4.91 -7.56 -12.86
CA LYS A 102 -6.33 -7.28 -12.64
C LYS A 102 -7.11 -8.52 -12.14
N PRO A 103 -8.22 -8.32 -11.41
CA PRO A 103 -8.77 -7.04 -10.94
C PRO A 103 -7.96 -6.44 -9.78
N SER A 104 -8.23 -5.20 -9.42
CA SER A 104 -7.54 -4.54 -8.31
C SER A 104 -7.70 -5.32 -7.00
N THR A 105 -6.69 -5.27 -6.14
CA THR A 105 -6.66 -5.91 -4.83
C THR A 105 -7.78 -5.32 -3.95
N PRO A 106 -8.66 -6.15 -3.35
CA PRO A 106 -9.67 -5.63 -2.43
C PRO A 106 -9.03 -4.89 -1.25
N ARG A 107 -9.60 -3.73 -0.88
CA ARG A 107 -9.07 -2.84 0.17
C ARG A 107 -8.85 -3.52 1.51
N ASP A 108 -9.79 -4.34 1.93
CA ASP A 108 -9.68 -5.12 3.16
C ASP A 108 -8.46 -6.06 3.11
N MET A 109 -8.22 -6.72 1.98
CA MET A 109 -7.08 -7.62 1.81
C MET A 109 -5.75 -6.85 1.76
N GLU A 110 -5.72 -5.72 1.07
CA GLU A 110 -4.56 -4.81 0.99
C GLU A 110 -4.12 -4.34 2.38
N THR A 111 -5.04 -3.80 3.18
CA THR A 111 -4.76 -3.37 4.56
C THR A 111 -4.18 -4.52 5.39
N HIS A 112 -4.79 -5.71 5.33
CA HIS A 112 -4.26 -6.87 6.06
C HIS A 112 -2.88 -7.31 5.56
N LEU A 113 -2.61 -7.26 4.25
CA LEU A 113 -1.31 -7.60 3.69
C LEU A 113 -0.24 -6.63 4.18
N LEU A 114 -0.51 -5.32 4.12
CA LEU A 114 0.40 -4.27 4.59
C LEU A 114 0.69 -4.42 6.08
N ASP A 115 -0.33 -4.60 6.92
CA ASP A 115 -0.14 -4.79 8.36
C ASP A 115 0.74 -6.01 8.67
N LEU A 116 0.54 -7.11 7.96
CA LEU A 116 1.36 -8.32 8.11
C LEU A 116 2.80 -8.11 7.64
N VAL A 117 3.03 -7.44 6.50
CA VAL A 117 4.37 -7.10 6.02
C VAL A 117 5.09 -6.23 7.05
N LEU A 118 4.46 -5.14 7.50
CA LEU A 118 5.07 -4.20 8.44
C LEU A 118 5.32 -4.89 9.79
N GLN A 119 4.38 -5.67 10.32
CA GLN A 119 4.64 -6.45 11.53
C GLN A 119 5.83 -7.40 11.39
N ALA A 120 5.97 -8.07 10.24
CA ALA A 120 7.11 -8.95 9.97
C ALA A 120 8.43 -8.18 9.97
N ILE A 121 8.46 -7.03 9.29
CA ILE A 121 9.63 -6.14 9.25
C ILE A 121 10.03 -5.69 10.65
N SER A 122 9.08 -5.28 11.49
CA SER A 122 9.36 -4.75 12.84
C SER A 122 10.03 -5.76 13.78
N LYS A 123 9.94 -7.05 13.45
CA LYS A 123 10.55 -8.16 14.18
C LYS A 123 11.94 -8.53 13.66
N LEU A 124 12.36 -8.01 12.50
CA LEU A 124 13.68 -8.28 11.94
C LEU A 124 14.74 -7.46 12.66
N GLU A 125 15.88 -8.10 12.92
CA GLU A 125 17.08 -7.45 13.41
C GLU A 125 18.00 -7.16 12.22
N GLU A 126 18.65 -6.00 12.23
CA GLU A 126 19.63 -5.66 11.22
C GLU A 126 20.92 -6.46 11.47
N PRO A 127 21.40 -7.23 10.48
CA PRO A 127 22.58 -8.07 10.66
C PRO A 127 23.87 -7.23 10.63
N GLU A 128 24.58 -7.14 11.76
CA GLU A 128 25.78 -6.27 11.88
C GLU A 128 27.05 -6.86 11.21
N ASP A 129 27.22 -8.20 11.23
CA ASP A 129 28.48 -8.87 10.87
C ASP A 129 28.35 -9.90 9.72
N ASP A 130 27.23 -9.91 9.00
CA ASP A 130 26.99 -10.83 7.88
C ASP A 130 26.74 -10.06 6.58
N PRO A 131 27.71 -9.99 5.66
CA PRO A 131 27.53 -9.32 4.37
C PRO A 131 26.38 -9.87 3.54
N ALA A 132 26.13 -11.19 3.61
CA ALA A 132 25.02 -11.81 2.88
C ALA A 132 23.69 -11.43 3.50
N GLY A 133 23.57 -11.53 4.83
CA GLY A 133 22.42 -11.05 5.60
C GLY A 133 22.12 -9.58 5.34
N GLN A 134 23.14 -8.71 5.32
CA GLN A 134 22.97 -7.28 5.06
C GLN A 134 22.48 -7.03 3.63
N ALA A 135 22.99 -7.76 2.64
CA ALA A 135 22.51 -7.66 1.27
C ALA A 135 21.03 -8.06 1.17
N SER A 136 20.63 -9.15 1.81
CA SER A 136 19.24 -9.61 1.83
C SER A 136 18.32 -8.65 2.58
N TYR A 137 18.79 -8.07 3.69
CA TYR A 137 18.08 -7.00 4.43
C TYR A 137 17.88 -5.75 3.58
N ASN A 138 18.92 -5.31 2.86
CA ASN A 138 18.85 -4.15 1.98
C ASN A 138 17.95 -4.38 0.76
N ASN A 139 17.94 -5.58 0.18
CA ASN A 139 17.03 -5.92 -0.92
C ASN A 139 15.56 -5.84 -0.46
N MET A 140 15.26 -6.42 0.71
CA MET A 140 13.93 -6.33 1.30
C MET A 140 13.51 -4.89 1.59
N ARG A 141 14.43 -4.04 2.06
CA ARG A 141 14.19 -2.60 2.21
C ARG A 141 13.84 -1.91 0.90
N ALA A 142 14.57 -2.23 -0.17
CA ALA A 142 14.35 -1.64 -1.48
C ALA A 142 13.02 -2.09 -2.10
N ASP A 143 12.56 -3.32 -1.82
CA ASP A 143 11.31 -3.85 -2.36
C ASP A 143 10.06 -3.18 -1.75
N LEU A 144 10.12 -2.71 -0.49
CA LEU A 144 8.94 -2.16 0.20
C LEU A 144 8.36 -0.92 -0.51
N PRO A 145 9.14 0.13 -0.85
CA PRO A 145 8.63 1.26 -1.64
C PRO A 145 8.00 0.83 -2.97
N HIS A 146 8.56 -0.19 -3.64
CA HIS A 146 7.99 -0.71 -4.89
C HIS A 146 6.64 -1.39 -4.67
N LEU A 147 6.48 -2.15 -3.58
CA LEU A 147 5.18 -2.69 -3.19
C LEU A 147 4.15 -1.58 -2.96
N LEU A 148 4.49 -0.57 -2.17
CA LEU A 148 3.57 0.55 -1.89
C LEU A 148 3.17 1.27 -3.17
N GLN A 149 4.13 1.51 -4.06
CA GLN A 149 3.89 2.09 -5.38
C GLN A 149 2.97 1.21 -6.22
N GLY A 150 3.24 -0.10 -6.30
CA GLY A 150 2.44 -1.02 -7.10
C GLY A 150 1.01 -1.17 -6.60
N LEU A 151 0.78 -1.13 -5.28
CA LEU A 151 -0.57 -1.10 -4.70
C LEU A 151 -1.28 0.20 -5.09
N TRP A 152 -0.63 1.34 -4.86
CA TRP A 152 -1.20 2.64 -5.19
C TRP A 152 -1.60 2.78 -6.67
N GLU A 153 -0.75 2.29 -7.57
CA GLU A 153 -0.99 2.29 -9.02
C GLU A 153 -2.20 1.46 -9.47
N GLU A 154 -2.69 0.50 -8.65
CA GLU A 154 -3.90 -0.26 -8.97
C GLU A 154 -5.15 0.61 -9.05
N GLU A 155 -5.21 1.65 -8.21
CA GLU A 155 -6.31 2.59 -8.10
C GLU A 155 -5.75 3.91 -7.52
N PRO A 156 -5.09 4.73 -8.35
CA PRO A 156 -4.42 5.93 -7.89
C PRO A 156 -5.46 6.96 -7.45
N SER A 157 -5.51 7.19 -6.14
CA SER A 157 -6.34 8.23 -5.56
C SER A 157 -5.66 8.81 -4.33
N SER A 158 -6.11 10.01 -3.98
CA SER A 158 -5.74 10.76 -2.79
C SER A 158 -6.01 9.96 -1.51
N ALA A 159 -7.23 9.47 -1.35
CA ALA A 159 -7.62 8.64 -0.20
C ALA A 159 -6.76 7.37 -0.08
N HIS A 160 -6.45 6.71 -1.21
CA HIS A 160 -5.57 5.55 -1.23
C HIS A 160 -4.15 5.89 -0.80
N LEU A 161 -3.56 6.96 -1.35
CA LEU A 161 -2.23 7.41 -0.95
C LEU A 161 -2.15 7.59 0.57
N LEU A 162 -3.11 8.32 1.14
CA LEU A 162 -3.13 8.56 2.58
C LEU A 162 -3.30 7.27 3.38
N SER A 163 -4.15 6.35 2.92
CA SER A 163 -4.33 5.04 3.54
C SER A 163 -2.99 4.29 3.64
N ILE A 164 -2.22 4.25 2.55
CA ILE A 164 -0.89 3.63 2.53
C ILE A 164 0.07 4.35 3.48
N LEU A 165 0.13 5.68 3.47
CA LEU A 165 1.00 6.46 4.35
C LEU A 165 0.65 6.26 5.83
N ASN A 166 -0.64 6.11 6.15
CA ASN A 166 -1.11 5.87 7.51
C ASN A 166 -0.64 4.52 8.07
N HIS A 167 -0.43 3.50 7.24
CA HIS A 167 0.18 2.25 7.69
C HIS A 167 1.62 2.45 8.19
N LEU A 168 2.38 3.37 7.58
CA LEU A 168 3.74 3.70 8.02
C LEU A 168 3.77 4.68 9.21
N ARG A 169 2.67 5.41 9.44
CA ARG A 169 2.57 6.43 10.50
C ARG A 169 2.85 5.87 11.90
N VAL A 170 2.50 4.61 12.17
CA VAL A 170 2.75 3.96 13.47
C VAL A 170 4.25 3.94 13.82
N TRP A 171 5.13 3.81 12.83
CA TRP A 171 6.57 3.77 13.04
C TRP A 171 7.21 5.14 13.21
N ILE A 172 6.55 6.22 12.79
CA ILE A 172 7.04 7.59 13.00
C ILE A 172 7.24 7.87 14.49
N HIS A 173 6.36 7.32 15.33
CA HIS A 173 6.39 7.48 16.79
C HIS A 173 7.09 6.34 17.52
N SER A 174 7.76 5.43 16.80
CA SER A 174 8.44 4.30 17.42
C SER A 174 9.58 4.76 18.34
N PRO A 175 9.77 4.13 19.52
CA PRO A 175 10.97 4.37 20.32
C PRO A 175 12.25 3.94 19.61
N LYS A 176 12.17 2.99 18.66
CA LYS A 176 13.33 2.51 17.91
C LYS A 176 13.67 3.47 16.77
N GLY A 177 14.85 4.09 16.83
CA GLY A 177 15.31 5.01 15.79
C GLY A 177 15.39 4.37 14.39
N GLN A 178 15.62 3.06 14.32
CA GLN A 178 15.65 2.32 13.06
C GLN A 178 14.27 2.25 12.39
N GLU A 179 13.22 1.97 13.15
CA GLU A 179 11.84 1.94 12.62
C GLU A 179 11.42 3.33 12.12
N ARG A 180 11.78 4.40 12.85
CA ARG A 180 11.55 5.78 12.38
C ARG A 180 12.28 6.09 11.08
N ALA A 181 13.56 5.70 10.97
CA ALA A 181 14.35 5.92 9.77
C ALA A 181 13.76 5.17 8.57
N TRP A 182 13.35 3.92 8.78
CA TRP A 182 12.68 3.10 7.78
C TRP A 182 11.37 3.70 7.29
N ALA A 183 10.51 4.14 8.21
CA ALA A 183 9.25 4.77 7.85
C ALA A 183 9.49 6.01 6.98
N MET A 184 10.40 6.90 7.39
CA MET A 184 10.69 8.12 6.66
C MET A 184 11.34 7.85 5.30
N GLU A 185 12.31 6.94 5.22
CA GLU A 185 12.94 6.57 3.96
C GLU A 185 11.92 5.97 2.98
N THR A 186 11.09 5.05 3.47
CA THR A 186 10.06 4.39 2.67
C THR A 186 9.01 5.40 2.17
N MET A 187 8.52 6.27 3.05
CA MET A 187 7.57 7.34 2.68
C MET A 187 8.16 8.30 1.66
N ALA A 188 9.43 8.70 1.84
CA ALA A 188 10.12 9.59 0.92
C ALA A 188 10.29 8.96 -0.47
N ALA A 189 10.76 7.71 -0.52
CA ALA A 189 10.91 6.95 -1.76
C ALA A 189 9.57 6.76 -2.49
N PHE A 190 8.50 6.42 -1.74
CA PHE A 190 7.16 6.28 -2.29
C PHE A 190 6.65 7.60 -2.87
N LEU A 191 6.65 8.69 -2.10
CA LEU A 191 6.13 10.00 -2.54
C LEU A 191 6.90 10.58 -3.72
N ARG A 192 8.21 10.34 -3.82
CA ARG A 192 9.01 10.74 -4.98
C ARG A 192 8.48 10.14 -6.28
N ASN A 193 8.00 8.90 -6.22
CA ASN A 193 7.43 8.21 -7.37
C ASN A 193 5.97 8.63 -7.61
N SER A 194 5.17 8.81 -6.55
CA SER A 194 3.75 9.14 -6.67
C SER A 194 3.50 10.57 -7.17
N THR A 195 4.29 11.54 -6.71
CA THR A 195 4.14 12.97 -7.09
C THR A 195 4.58 13.28 -8.52
N ALA A 196 5.14 12.30 -9.24
CA ALA A 196 5.51 12.43 -10.65
C ALA A 196 4.33 12.16 -11.62
N LEU A 197 3.16 11.73 -11.11
CA LEU A 197 1.99 11.46 -11.96
C LEU A 197 1.21 12.72 -12.31
N PRO A 198 0.76 12.86 -13.58
CA PRO A 198 0.14 14.09 -14.10
C PRO A 198 -1.22 14.46 -13.47
N ASP A 199 -1.93 13.50 -12.88
CA ASP A 199 -3.28 13.70 -12.31
C ASP A 199 -3.27 13.85 -10.77
N PHE A 200 -2.12 14.15 -10.19
CA PHE A 200 -1.96 14.29 -8.74
C PHE A 200 -2.53 15.63 -8.23
N HIS A 201 -3.84 15.70 -8.01
CA HIS A 201 -4.54 16.87 -7.45
C HIS A 201 -5.19 16.53 -6.11
N LEU A 202 -4.90 17.36 -5.09
CA LEU A 202 -5.18 17.06 -3.68
C LEU A 202 -5.96 18.12 -2.88
N PRO A 203 -7.07 18.71 -3.37
CA PRO A 203 -7.87 19.61 -2.54
C PRO A 203 -8.46 18.92 -1.30
N GLU A 204 -8.97 17.69 -1.44
CA GLU A 204 -9.69 16.97 -0.37
C GLU A 204 -8.77 16.37 0.71
N LEU A 205 -7.45 16.31 0.47
CA LEU A 205 -6.51 15.63 1.37
C LEU A 205 -5.92 16.56 2.44
N VAL A 206 -6.15 17.86 2.35
CA VAL A 206 -5.48 18.87 3.18
C VAL A 206 -5.71 18.64 4.67
N LEU A 207 -6.98 18.55 5.08
CA LEU A 207 -7.35 18.31 6.48
C LEU A 207 -6.82 16.96 6.98
N GLN A 208 -6.86 15.93 6.14
CA GLN A 208 -6.41 14.59 6.53
C GLN A 208 -4.88 14.45 6.56
N LEU A 209 -4.16 15.27 5.78
CA LEU A 209 -2.70 15.38 5.80
C LEU A 209 -2.17 16.20 6.97
N LYS A 210 -2.94 17.13 7.56
CA LYS A 210 -2.49 17.98 8.69
C LYS A 210 -1.89 17.17 9.83
N GLY A 211 -2.54 16.07 10.22
CA GLY A 211 -2.03 15.18 11.27
C GLY A 211 -0.71 14.51 10.89
N LEU A 212 -0.61 13.97 9.67
CA LEU A 212 0.60 13.32 9.17
C LEU A 212 1.77 14.32 9.02
N LEU A 213 1.50 15.52 8.51
CA LEU A 213 2.48 16.59 8.36
C LEU A 213 3.03 17.07 9.70
N THR A 214 2.18 17.15 10.71
CA THR A 214 2.60 17.49 12.08
C THR A 214 3.59 16.45 12.60
N ASP A 215 3.27 15.16 12.45
CA ASP A 215 4.12 14.05 12.87
C ASP A 215 5.47 14.06 12.13
N ILE A 216 5.47 14.28 10.81
CA ILE A 216 6.68 14.38 10.01
C ILE A 216 7.50 15.64 10.38
N GLY A 217 6.82 16.74 10.70
CA GLY A 217 7.44 17.99 11.13
C GLY A 217 8.29 17.83 12.39
N ILE A 218 7.82 17.02 13.35
CA ILE A 218 8.59 16.69 14.56
C ILE A 218 9.90 15.96 14.19
N CYS A 219 9.84 15.03 13.24
CA CYS A 219 10.98 14.24 12.79
C CYS A 219 12.08 15.04 12.05
N VAL A 220 11.82 16.29 11.65
CA VAL A 220 12.88 17.18 11.11
C VAL A 220 13.98 17.44 12.16
N THR A 221 13.62 17.33 13.44
CA THR A 221 14.51 17.49 14.59
C THR A 221 14.83 16.18 15.32
N ASP A 222 14.60 15.03 14.67
CA ASP A 222 14.81 13.71 15.28
C ASP A 222 16.25 13.54 15.82
N ALA A 223 16.37 12.83 16.93
CA ALA A 223 17.66 12.47 17.53
C ALA A 223 18.50 11.57 16.62
N LYS A 224 17.86 10.73 15.79
CA LYS A 224 18.53 9.86 14.81
C LYS A 224 18.78 10.67 13.53
N GLU A 225 20.06 10.85 13.20
CA GLU A 225 20.45 11.76 12.11
C GLU A 225 19.88 11.39 10.75
N GLU A 226 19.77 10.09 10.48
CA GLU A 226 19.25 9.50 9.24
C GLU A 226 17.77 9.84 8.98
N VAL A 227 16.97 10.08 10.01
CA VAL A 227 15.53 10.40 9.89
C VAL A 227 15.31 11.79 9.30
N ARG A 228 16.11 12.77 9.76
CA ARG A 228 15.95 14.20 9.46
C ARG A 228 15.95 14.55 7.96
N PRO A 229 16.87 14.04 7.11
CA PRO A 229 16.87 14.37 5.68
C PRO A 229 15.60 13.86 4.98
N TYR A 230 15.14 12.64 5.29
CA TYR A 230 13.94 12.07 4.72
C TYR A 230 12.67 12.82 5.15
N ALA A 231 12.57 13.21 6.43
CA ALA A 231 11.47 14.04 6.90
C ALA A 231 11.36 15.37 6.12
N ARG A 232 12.49 16.05 5.89
CA ARG A 232 12.52 17.27 5.06
C ARG A 232 12.14 17.02 3.61
N GLU A 233 12.54 15.87 3.07
CA GLU A 233 12.19 15.49 1.71
C GLU A 233 10.69 15.28 1.57
N ILE A 234 10.07 14.53 2.48
CA ILE A 234 8.62 14.30 2.48
C ILE A 234 7.86 15.63 2.56
N LEU A 235 8.25 16.54 3.46
CA LEU A 235 7.62 17.86 3.56
C LEU A 235 7.76 18.66 2.26
N ARG A 236 8.88 18.53 1.53
CA ARG A 236 9.03 19.18 0.22
C ARG A 236 8.04 18.65 -0.81
N HIS A 237 7.68 17.36 -0.74
CA HIS A 237 6.68 16.76 -1.62
C HIS A 237 5.25 17.11 -1.20
N LEU A 238 4.96 17.15 0.10
CA LEU A 238 3.59 17.31 0.61
C LEU A 238 3.17 18.78 0.84
N CYS A 239 4.06 19.66 1.27
CA CYS A 239 3.70 21.06 1.56
C CYS A 239 3.15 21.84 0.35
N PRO A 240 3.63 21.64 -0.90
CA PRO A 240 3.05 22.30 -2.08
C PRO A 240 1.60 21.88 -2.38
N LEU A 241 1.13 20.79 -1.77
CA LEU A 241 -0.22 20.26 -1.92
C LEU A 241 -1.21 20.91 -0.95
N LEU A 242 -0.70 21.69 0.00
CA LEU A 242 -1.54 22.42 0.93
C LEU A 242 -2.04 23.71 0.26
N PRO A 243 -3.33 24.05 0.41
CA PRO A 243 -3.87 25.31 -0.03
C PRO A 243 -3.06 26.43 0.62
N SER A 244 -2.88 27.48 -0.17
CA SER A 244 -2.29 28.69 0.35
C SER A 244 -3.18 29.21 1.49
N ARG A 245 -2.62 29.85 2.52
CA ARG A 245 -3.41 30.45 3.62
C ARG A 245 -4.54 31.40 3.15
N LYS A 246 -4.49 31.88 1.90
CA LYS A 246 -5.55 32.66 1.26
C LYS A 246 -6.74 31.82 0.77
N GLU A 247 -6.50 30.56 0.39
CA GLU A 247 -7.52 29.62 -0.05
C GLU A 247 -8.22 28.96 1.15
N GLU A 248 -7.53 28.75 2.28
CA GLU A 248 -8.18 28.29 3.53
C GLU A 248 -9.22 29.30 4.03
N ILE A 249 -8.93 30.61 3.99
CA ILE A 249 -9.89 31.65 4.38
C ILE A 249 -11.12 31.62 3.47
N LEU A 250 -10.93 31.42 2.15
CA LEU A 250 -12.05 31.35 1.21
C LEU A 250 -12.90 30.08 1.39
N ILE A 251 -12.35 29.00 1.93
CA ILE A 251 -13.13 27.77 2.22
C ILE A 251 -13.89 27.94 3.53
N GLU A 252 -13.24 28.49 4.57
CA GLU A 252 -13.92 28.84 5.83
C GLU A 252 -15.07 29.83 5.58
N ASP A 253 -14.85 30.86 4.75
CA ASP A 253 -15.89 31.83 4.37
C ASP A 253 -17.05 31.16 3.58
N LEU A 254 -16.80 30.10 2.80
CA LEU A 254 -17.85 29.38 2.05
C LEU A 254 -18.61 28.36 2.91
N GLU A 255 -17.94 27.71 3.87
CA GLU A 255 -18.58 26.81 4.83
C GLU A 255 -19.46 27.59 5.82
N GLU A 256 -19.03 28.80 6.23
CA GLU A 256 -19.86 29.72 7.02
C GLU A 256 -21.09 30.22 6.23
N GLU A 257 -20.95 30.51 4.92
CA GLU A 257 -22.08 30.90 4.07
C GLU A 257 -23.10 29.76 3.84
N GLU A 258 -22.66 28.48 3.70
CA GLU A 258 -23.57 27.33 3.57
C GLU A 258 -24.30 26.97 4.89
N GLU A 259 -23.65 27.17 6.05
CA GLU A 259 -24.29 26.99 7.36
C GLU A 259 -25.34 28.09 7.62
N GLU A 260 -25.08 29.35 7.24
CA GLU A 260 -26.07 30.43 7.36
C GLU A 260 -27.29 30.23 6.44
N GLU A 261 -27.11 29.76 5.19
CA GLU A 261 -28.24 29.49 4.29
C GLU A 261 -29.12 28.32 4.77
N THR A 262 -28.55 27.31 5.44
CA THR A 262 -29.32 26.16 5.96
C THR A 262 -30.10 26.51 7.23
N GLU A 263 -29.57 27.39 8.09
CA GLU A 263 -30.32 27.90 9.25
C GLU A 263 -31.49 28.81 8.82
N GLU A 264 -31.32 29.65 7.79
CA GLU A 264 -32.41 30.49 7.26
C GLU A 264 -33.54 29.67 6.60
N GLU A 265 -33.23 28.57 5.90
CA GLU A 265 -34.24 27.67 5.33
C GLU A 265 -35.03 26.90 6.42
N GLU A 266 -34.39 26.48 7.51
CA GLU A 266 -35.06 25.81 8.63
C GLU A 266 -36.01 26.77 9.40
N GLU A 267 -35.61 28.04 9.60
CA GLU A 267 -36.49 29.04 10.25
C GLU A 267 -37.71 29.42 9.37
N MET A 268 -37.57 29.43 8.04
CA MET A 268 -38.70 29.65 7.12
C MET A 268 -39.68 28.47 7.11
N GLU A 269 -39.20 27.23 7.22
CA GLU A 269 -40.08 26.04 7.32
C GLU A 269 -40.84 25.95 8.66
N GLU A 270 -40.26 26.42 9.75
CA GLU A 270 -40.94 26.46 11.06
C GLU A 270 -42.03 27.55 11.12
N THR A 271 -41.81 28.70 10.47
CA THR A 271 -42.79 29.79 10.44
C THR A 271 -44.01 29.48 9.57
N GLU A 272 -43.85 28.80 8.42
CA GLU A 272 -44.97 28.32 7.60
C GLU A 272 -45.84 27.28 8.31
N LYS A 273 -45.26 26.39 9.13
CA LYS A 273 -46.02 25.41 9.92
C LYS A 273 -46.83 26.05 11.05
N THR A 274 -46.36 27.16 11.62
CA THR A 274 -47.13 27.88 12.65
C THR A 274 -48.34 28.63 12.09
N GLU A 275 -48.27 29.16 10.86
CA GLU A 275 -49.42 29.86 10.24
C GLU A 275 -50.53 28.90 9.80
N GLU A 276 -50.22 27.66 9.37
CA GLU A 276 -51.26 26.67 9.03
C GLU A 276 -52.01 26.10 10.25
N THR A 277 -51.52 26.34 11.48
CA THR A 277 -52.18 25.84 12.70
C THR A 277 -53.14 26.87 13.33
N GLU A 278 -53.13 28.13 12.89
CA GLU A 278 -54.02 29.19 13.40
C GLU A 278 -55.30 29.41 12.57
N GLU A 279 -55.44 28.80 11.38
CA GLU A 279 -56.68 28.85 10.57
C GLU A 279 -57.57 27.58 10.62
N GLY A 280 -57.45 26.77 11.68
CA GLY A 280 -58.28 25.57 11.93
C GLY A 280 -59.48 25.78 12.84
#